data_AF-A0A6S7J4A6-F1
#
_entry.id   AF-A0A6S7J4A6-F1
#
_cell.length_a   1.000
_cell.length_b   1.000
_cell.length_c   1.000
_cell.angle_alpha   90.00
_cell.angle_beta   90.00
_cell.angle_gamma   90.00
#
_symmetry.space_group_name_H-M   'P 1'
#
loop_
_entity.id
_entity.type
_entity.pdbx_description
1 polymer ?
#
loop_
_entity_poly.entity_id
_entity_poly.type
_entity_poly.pdbx_seq_one_letter_code
_entity_poly.pdbx_strand_id
1 'polypeptide(L)'
;QGVEKNNDVARSIVLRKSNKWDSTGDVLRFESRQWLLKNREREPREYNKRNLEYWNNEIKKKHCGPAQQCRAQPQDIGENTCNPSTSGPIQTPPLNIAKMTVPQLKHQLKQKGIKGISKKSKQELVDMLTSII
;
A
#
# COMPACT_ATOMS: atom_id res chain seq x y z
N GLN A 1 -2.42 2.43 66.61
CA GLN A 1 -2.18 3.06 65.29
C GLN A 1 -3.43 2.77 64.46
N GLY A 2 -4.29 3.68 64.04
CA GLY A 2 -4.29 5.14 63.90
C GLY A 2 -5.12 5.34 62.63
N VAL A 3 -6.46 5.41 62.78
CA VAL A 3 -7.45 5.28 61.69
C VAL A 3 -7.14 6.20 60.50
N GLU A 4 -6.57 7.37 60.78
CA GLU A 4 -6.07 8.33 59.80
C GLU A 4 -5.02 7.75 58.84
N LYS A 5 -4.04 7.00 59.34
CA LYS A 5 -3.02 6.35 58.50
C LYS A 5 -3.63 5.35 57.53
N ASN A 6 -4.67 4.63 57.94
CA ASN A 6 -5.38 3.70 57.07
C ASN A 6 -6.16 4.45 55.99
N ASN A 7 -6.76 5.58 56.34
CA ASN A 7 -7.47 6.44 55.39
C ASN A 7 -6.51 7.07 54.36
N ASP A 8 -5.32 7.50 54.78
CA ASP A 8 -4.29 8.05 53.89
C ASP A 8 -3.79 7.00 52.90
N VAL A 9 -3.54 5.78 53.38
CA VAL A 9 -3.17 4.64 52.51
C VAL A 9 -4.28 4.37 51.49
N ALA A 10 -5.54 4.32 51.92
CA ALA A 10 -6.67 4.11 51.01
C ALA A 10 -6.77 5.23 49.95
N ARG A 11 -6.65 6.50 50.35
CA ARG A 11 -6.63 7.64 49.41
C ARG A 11 -5.47 7.54 48.42
N SER A 12 -4.27 7.19 48.89
CA SER A 12 -3.10 7.04 48.03
C SER A 12 -3.29 5.96 46.97
N ILE A 13 -3.91 4.82 47.33
CA ILE A 13 -4.21 3.72 46.41
C ILE A 13 -5.22 4.17 45.36
N VAL A 14 -6.30 4.83 45.78
CA VAL A 14 -7.34 5.34 44.87
C VAL A 14 -6.75 6.34 43.87
N LEU A 15 -6.02 7.34 44.36
CA LEU A 15 -5.42 8.38 43.52
C LEU A 15 -4.39 7.83 42.53
N ARG A 16 -3.53 6.89 42.98
CA ARG A 16 -2.57 6.22 42.08
C ARG A 16 -3.27 5.46 40.96
N LYS A 17 -4.37 4.77 41.27
CA LYS A 17 -5.10 3.92 40.31
C LYS A 17 -6.00 4.71 39.37
N SER A 18 -6.67 5.77 39.83
CA SER A 18 -7.55 6.60 38.99
C SER A 18 -6.77 7.54 38.08
N ASN A 19 -5.66 8.09 38.56
CA ASN A 19 -4.96 9.16 37.86
C ASN A 19 -3.75 8.67 37.05
N LYS A 20 -3.49 7.36 36.98
CA LYS A 20 -2.33 6.77 36.29
C LYS A 20 -0.99 7.39 36.72
N TRP A 21 -0.85 7.72 38.00
CA TRP A 21 0.35 8.37 38.55
C TRP A 21 1.53 7.42 38.78
N ASP A 22 1.37 6.12 38.51
CA ASP A 22 2.41 5.10 38.65
C ASP A 22 2.65 4.37 37.32
N SER A 23 3.14 5.12 36.32
CA SER A 23 3.44 4.56 35.00
C SER A 23 4.48 3.45 35.05
N THR A 24 5.48 3.58 35.92
CA THR A 24 6.56 2.60 36.07
C THR A 24 6.03 1.30 36.69
N GLY A 25 5.22 1.38 37.75
CA GLY A 25 4.57 0.23 38.35
C GLY A 25 3.59 -0.46 37.39
N ASP A 26 2.87 0.30 36.58
CA ASP A 26 1.97 -0.24 35.55
C ASP A 26 2.73 -1.03 34.48
N VAL A 27 3.89 -0.54 34.02
CA VAL A 27 4.77 -1.23 33.06
C VAL A 27 5.29 -2.54 33.66
N LEU A 28 5.84 -2.51 34.87
CA LEU A 28 6.36 -3.72 35.53
C LEU A 28 5.28 -4.79 35.72
N ARG A 29 4.07 -4.38 36.15
CA ARG A 29 2.92 -5.28 36.28
C ARG A 29 2.48 -5.83 34.93
N PHE A 30 2.53 -5.01 33.88
CA PHE A 30 2.19 -5.44 32.53
C PHE A 30 3.19 -6.47 32.02
N GLU A 31 4.49 -6.22 32.13
CA GLU A 31 5.54 -7.16 31.73
C GLU A 31 5.43 -8.50 32.47
N SER A 32 5.23 -8.47 33.79
CA SER A 32 5.00 -9.67 34.58
C SER A 32 3.80 -10.49 34.07
N ARG A 33 2.68 -9.83 33.74
CA ARG A 33 1.52 -10.49 33.13
C ARG A 33 1.84 -11.08 31.75
N GLN A 34 2.55 -10.35 30.89
CA GLN A 34 2.96 -10.88 29.59
C GLN A 34 3.85 -12.11 29.76
N TRP A 35 4.77 -12.10 30.73
CA TRP A 35 5.64 -13.23 31.02
C TRP A 35 4.86 -14.46 31.47
N LEU A 36 3.82 -14.31 32.30
CA LEU A 36 2.92 -15.41 32.67
C LEU A 36 2.09 -15.93 31.49
N LEU A 37 1.78 -15.07 30.53
CA LEU A 37 1.02 -15.40 29.32
C LEU A 37 1.90 -15.88 28.16
N LYS A 38 3.23 -15.88 28.30
CA LYS A 38 4.17 -16.15 27.20
C LYS A 38 3.95 -17.51 26.51
N ASN A 39 3.49 -18.51 27.26
CA ASN A 39 3.23 -19.86 26.77
C ASN A 39 1.78 -20.05 26.28
N ARG A 40 0.93 -19.03 26.42
CA ARG A 40 -0.45 -19.05 25.94
C ARG A 40 -0.47 -18.36 24.58
N GLU A 41 -0.36 -19.15 23.52
CA GLU A 41 -0.55 -18.64 22.17
C GLU A 41 -1.98 -18.11 22.04
N ARG A 42 -2.10 -16.89 21.53
CA ARG A 42 -3.41 -16.35 21.14
C ARG A 42 -3.71 -16.90 19.77
N GLU A 43 -4.71 -17.76 19.68
CA GLU A 43 -5.27 -18.12 18.39
C GLU A 43 -5.82 -16.87 17.70
N PRO A 44 -5.49 -16.64 16.41
CA PRO A 44 -6.16 -15.61 15.63
C PRO A 44 -7.66 -15.83 15.70
N ARG A 45 -8.40 -14.78 16.08
CA ARG A 45 -9.86 -14.83 16.01
C ARG A 45 -10.27 -15.01 14.55
N GLU A 46 -11.16 -15.96 14.29
CA GLU A 46 -11.78 -16.10 12.98
C GLU A 46 -12.45 -14.77 12.59
N TYR A 47 -11.94 -14.14 11.54
CA TYR A 47 -12.41 -12.85 11.07
C TYR A 47 -12.93 -12.97 9.65
N ASN A 48 -14.24 -12.81 9.51
CA ASN A 48 -14.92 -12.78 8.23
C ASN A 48 -15.19 -11.33 7.80
N LYS A 49 -14.66 -10.92 6.65
CA LYS A 49 -14.89 -9.60 6.05
C LYS A 49 -16.33 -9.50 5.57
N ARG A 50 -17.20 -8.88 6.38
CA ARG A 50 -18.65 -8.77 6.09
C ARG A 50 -18.97 -7.97 4.81
N ASN A 51 -18.21 -6.92 4.52
CA ASN A 51 -18.42 -6.08 3.33
C ASN A 51 -17.20 -6.17 2.40
N LEU A 52 -17.24 -7.11 1.46
CA LEU A 52 -16.16 -7.31 0.48
C LEU A 52 -15.95 -6.08 -0.41
N GLU A 53 -17.02 -5.38 -0.80
CA GLU A 53 -16.94 -4.20 -1.66
C GLU A 53 -16.19 -3.05 -0.97
N TYR A 54 -16.51 -2.82 0.31
CA TYR A 54 -15.79 -1.85 1.13
C TYR A 54 -14.28 -2.16 1.20
N TRP A 55 -13.94 -3.41 1.51
CA TRP A 55 -12.56 -3.84 1.70
C TRP A 55 -11.76 -3.93 0.39
N ASN A 56 -12.42 -4.20 -0.74
CA ASN A 56 -11.75 -4.38 -2.02
C ASN A 56 -11.59 -3.05 -2.78
N ASN A 57 -12.61 -2.19 -2.73
CA ASN A 57 -12.74 -1.05 -3.63
C ASN A 57 -12.88 0.28 -2.87
N GLU A 58 -13.81 0.39 -1.92
CA GLU A 58 -14.08 1.69 -1.27
C GLU A 58 -12.91 2.16 -0.40
N ILE A 59 -12.28 1.26 0.34
CA ILE A 59 -11.12 1.60 1.19
C ILE A 59 -9.97 2.15 0.34
N LYS A 60 -9.73 1.57 -0.85
CA LYS A 60 -8.72 2.06 -1.79
C LYS A 60 -9.08 3.44 -2.33
N LYS A 61 -10.35 3.68 -2.65
CA LYS A 61 -10.83 5.00 -3.09
C LYS A 61 -10.67 6.07 -1.98
N LYS A 62 -10.88 5.70 -0.71
CA LYS A 62 -10.72 6.62 0.44
C LYS A 62 -9.26 6.94 0.76
N HIS A 63 -8.34 6.02 0.50
CA HIS A 63 -6.91 6.19 0.81
C HIS A 63 -6.05 6.58 -0.39
N CYS A 64 -6.54 6.40 -1.62
CA CYS A 64 -5.94 7.02 -2.79
C CYS A 64 -6.18 8.53 -2.71
N GLY A 65 -5.11 9.29 -2.44
CA GLY A 65 -5.13 10.71 -2.73
C GLY A 65 -5.41 10.98 -4.22
N PRO A 66 -5.74 12.23 -4.59
CA PRO A 66 -6.15 12.60 -5.95
C PRO A 66 -5.15 12.19 -7.06
N ALA A 67 -3.89 11.91 -6.70
CA ALA A 67 -2.85 11.46 -7.62
C ALA A 67 -3.11 10.07 -8.26
N GLN A 68 -3.94 9.21 -7.66
CA GLN A 68 -4.11 7.82 -8.12
C GLN A 68 -5.40 7.57 -8.89
N GLN A 69 -6.33 8.53 -8.87
CA GLN A 69 -7.60 8.46 -9.60
C GLN A 69 -7.40 8.52 -11.13
N CYS A 70 -6.26 9.04 -11.60
CA CYS A 70 -5.95 9.17 -13.02
C CYS A 70 -5.32 7.92 -13.66
N ARG A 71 -5.14 6.79 -12.94
CA ARG A 71 -4.40 5.63 -13.48
C ARG A 71 -5.18 4.31 -13.56
N ALA A 72 -6.46 4.29 -13.23
CA ALA A 72 -7.29 3.11 -13.41
C ALA A 72 -7.98 3.14 -14.78
N GLN A 73 -7.27 2.70 -15.82
CA GLN A 73 -7.91 2.08 -16.98
C GLN A 73 -7.99 0.58 -16.69
N PRO A 74 -9.12 -0.11 -16.92
CA PRO A 74 -9.19 -1.56 -16.79
C PRO A 74 -8.24 -2.20 -17.80
N GLN A 75 -7.32 -3.03 -17.33
CA GLN A 75 -6.75 -4.08 -18.17
C GLN A 75 -7.59 -5.32 -17.89
N ASP A 76 -8.33 -5.76 -18.90
CA ASP A 76 -9.06 -7.03 -18.91
C ASP A 76 -8.12 -8.15 -18.45
N ILE A 77 -8.46 -8.77 -17.31
CA ILE A 77 -7.95 -10.09 -16.97
C ILE A 77 -8.83 -11.06 -17.74
N GLY A 78 -8.48 -11.26 -19.02
CA GLY A 78 -9.00 -12.37 -19.81
C GLY A 78 -8.31 -13.65 -19.36
N GLU A 79 -9.10 -14.55 -18.79
CA GLU A 79 -8.70 -15.92 -18.46
C GLU A 79 -8.28 -16.68 -19.73
N ASN A 80 -7.26 -17.52 -19.56
CA ASN A 80 -6.65 -18.35 -20.59
C ASN A 80 -7.65 -19.24 -21.33
N THR A 81 -7.55 -19.28 -22.66
CA THR A 81 -7.72 -20.53 -23.42
C THR A 81 -6.85 -20.50 -24.67
N CYS A 82 -6.27 -21.66 -24.98
CA CYS A 82 -5.15 -21.86 -25.88
C CYS A 82 -5.54 -21.96 -27.38
N ASN A 83 -4.50 -21.77 -28.23
CA ASN A 83 -4.28 -22.34 -29.58
C ASN A 83 -4.48 -21.39 -30.80
N PRO A 84 -3.93 -21.70 -31.99
CA PRO A 84 -2.68 -21.09 -32.48
C PRO A 84 -2.82 -20.43 -33.88
N SER A 85 -1.77 -19.70 -34.28
CA SER A 85 -1.42 -19.35 -35.67
C SER A 85 -2.42 -18.57 -36.54
N THR A 86 -2.12 -17.30 -36.80
CA THR A 86 -2.35 -16.69 -38.13
C THR A 86 -1.29 -15.62 -38.39
N SER A 87 -0.49 -15.88 -39.42
CA SER A 87 0.44 -14.97 -40.07
C SER A 87 -0.29 -13.90 -40.88
N GLY A 88 0.14 -12.65 -40.81
CA GLY A 88 -0.26 -11.58 -41.75
C GLY A 88 0.37 -10.22 -41.39
N PRO A 89 1.06 -9.54 -42.34
CA PRO A 89 1.76 -8.28 -42.08
C PRO A 89 0.82 -7.08 -42.28
N ILE A 90 0.69 -6.20 -41.28
CA ILE A 90 -0.08 -4.96 -41.42
C ILE A 90 0.84 -3.75 -41.23
N GLN A 91 1.26 -3.25 -42.38
CA GLN A 91 1.63 -1.89 -42.77
C GLN A 91 1.64 -0.83 -41.64
N THR A 92 2.84 -0.32 -41.36
CA THR A 92 3.11 0.85 -40.53
C THR A 92 2.72 2.14 -41.26
N PRO A 93 1.75 2.94 -40.77
CA PRO A 93 1.61 4.32 -41.21
C PRO A 93 2.78 5.16 -40.67
N PRO A 94 3.22 6.21 -41.39
CA PRO A 94 4.35 7.06 -40.99
C PRO A 94 4.03 7.74 -39.65
N LEU A 95 4.73 7.30 -38.61
CA LEU A 95 4.56 7.77 -37.24
C LEU A 95 4.92 9.25 -37.17
N ASN A 96 3.96 10.09 -36.80
CA ASN A 96 4.18 11.50 -36.51
C ASN A 96 4.83 11.64 -35.11
N ILE A 97 6.08 11.17 -34.98
CA ILE A 97 6.82 11.02 -33.70
C ILE A 97 6.86 12.34 -32.92
N ALA A 98 6.98 13.47 -33.61
CA ALA A 98 7.04 14.81 -33.01
C ALA A 98 5.77 15.21 -32.24
N LYS A 99 4.60 14.70 -32.65
CA LYS A 99 3.30 15.02 -32.03
C LYS A 99 2.96 14.14 -30.83
N MET A 100 3.70 13.05 -30.61
CA MET A 100 3.41 12.12 -29.52
C MET A 100 3.71 12.75 -28.15
N THR A 101 2.90 12.38 -27.16
CA THR A 101 3.10 12.79 -25.78
C THR A 101 4.25 12.01 -25.14
N VAL A 102 4.96 12.60 -24.18
CA VAL A 102 6.07 11.95 -23.42
C VAL A 102 5.74 10.54 -22.92
N PRO A 103 4.55 10.24 -22.35
CA PRO A 103 4.21 8.87 -21.95
C PRO A 103 4.12 7.90 -23.13
N GLN A 104 3.61 8.33 -24.28
CA GLN A 104 3.53 7.48 -25.48
C GLN A 104 4.92 7.21 -26.06
N LEU A 105 5.81 8.22 -26.07
CA LEU A 105 7.21 8.06 -26.49
C LEU A 105 7.94 7.04 -25.58
N LYS A 106 7.76 7.14 -24.26
CA LYS A 106 8.34 6.18 -23.29
C LYS A 106 7.80 4.77 -23.49
N HIS A 107 6.50 4.63 -23.80
CA HIS A 107 5.89 3.33 -24.08
C HIS A 107 6.50 2.68 -25.32
N GLN A 108 6.66 3.42 -26.43
CA GLN A 108 7.26 2.89 -27.65
C GLN A 108 8.72 2.47 -27.44
N LEU A 109 9.53 3.28 -26.75
CA LEU A 109 10.91 2.92 -26.45
C LEU A 109 11.01 1.67 -25.56
N LYS A 110 10.07 1.49 -24.63
CA LYS A 110 9.98 0.28 -23.79
C LYS A 110 9.59 -0.95 -24.61
N GLN A 111 8.67 -0.81 -25.58
CA GLN A 111 8.32 -1.88 -26.52
C GLN A 111 9.51 -2.28 -27.41
N LYS A 112 10.39 -1.32 -27.73
CA LYS A 112 11.65 -1.57 -28.46
C LYS A 112 12.81 -2.06 -27.56
N GLY A 113 12.55 -2.31 -26.27
CA GLY A 113 13.53 -2.89 -25.34
C GLY A 113 14.56 -1.90 -24.77
N ILE A 114 14.38 -0.59 -24.96
CA ILE A 114 15.35 0.42 -24.53
C ILE A 114 15.17 0.76 -23.05
N LYS A 115 16.25 0.59 -22.29
CA LYS A 115 16.31 0.88 -20.85
C LYS A 115 16.85 2.30 -20.63
N GLY A 116 16.64 2.86 -19.43
CA GLY A 116 17.22 4.16 -19.06
C GLY A 116 16.51 5.41 -19.60
N ILE A 117 15.23 5.32 -19.97
CA ILE A 117 14.45 6.42 -20.58
C ILE A 117 13.74 7.35 -19.57
N SER A 118 13.91 7.13 -18.26
CA SER A 118 13.11 7.81 -17.23
C SER A 118 13.40 9.31 -17.12
N LYS A 119 14.69 9.69 -17.18
CA LYS A 119 15.19 11.06 -16.96
C LYS A 119 15.39 11.86 -18.26
N LYS A 120 15.00 11.32 -19.41
CA LYS A 120 15.25 11.91 -20.72
C LYS A 120 14.20 12.97 -21.09
N SER A 121 14.65 14.05 -21.72
CA SER A 121 13.77 15.14 -22.18
C SER A 121 12.91 14.68 -23.37
N LYS A 122 11.82 15.40 -23.68
CA LYS A 122 10.94 15.04 -24.81
C LYS A 122 11.71 14.95 -26.13
N GLN A 123 12.66 15.86 -26.35
CA GLN A 123 13.48 15.86 -27.56
C GLN A 123 14.41 14.65 -27.61
N GLU A 124 15.11 14.32 -26.52
CA GLU A 124 15.93 13.11 -26.45
C GLU A 124 15.13 11.82 -26.69
N LEU A 125 13.86 11.76 -26.25
CA LEU A 125 12.98 10.62 -26.52
C LEU A 125 12.61 10.53 -28.00
N VAL A 126 12.39 11.66 -28.67
CA VAL A 126 12.13 11.74 -30.11
C VAL A 126 13.39 11.34 -30.89
N ASP A 127 14.55 11.88 -30.53
CA ASP A 127 15.84 11.60 -31.18
C ASP A 127 16.23 10.13 -31.08
N MET A 128 15.96 9.48 -29.94
CA MET A 128 16.16 8.04 -29.83
C MET A 128 15.20 7.27 -30.73
N LEU A 129 13.93 7.67 -30.82
CA LEU A 129 12.95 6.98 -31.68
C LEU A 129 13.27 7.15 -33.16
N THR A 130 13.73 8.33 -33.58
CA THR A 130 14.17 8.57 -34.96
C THR A 130 15.48 7.86 -35.28
N SER A 131 16.40 7.71 -34.31
CA SER A 131 17.65 6.97 -34.50
C SER A 131 17.49 5.45 -34.60
N ILE A 132 16.34 4.88 -34.24
CA ILE A 132 16.06 3.44 -34.31
C ILE A 132 15.38 3.04 -35.64
N ILE A 133 14.76 4.01 -36.31
CA ILE A 133 14.11 3.84 -37.61
C ILE A 133 15.16 3.96 -38.70
#